data_AF-A0A2D5G7F7-F1
#
_entry.id   AF-A0A2D5G7F7-F1
#
_cell.length_a   1.000
_cell.length_b   1.000
_cell.length_c   1.000
_cell.angle_alpha   90.00
_cell.angle_beta   90.00
_cell.angle_gamma   90.00
#
_symmetry.space_group_name_H-M   'P 1'
#
loop_
_entity.id
_entity.type
_entity.pdbx_description
1 polymer ?
#
loop_
_entity_poly.entity_id
_entity_poly.type
_entity_poly.pdbx_seq_one_letter_code
_entity_poly.pdbx_strand_id
1 'polypeptide(L)'
;MDQSIDKKPELIGNLRIFFNQNKKKIIIIFISIIIILAAAFTWNENQNKKNLLISEKYIKAGFLLSNNEKKSALKYYEEIILSRNKFYSLLALNIILEKNLVKQKEKIFLYFDLLEELNFSEETNDLILLKKALYYIREGNIDTGKQILKDLIQKESKFKSLAQGIISE
;
A
#
# COMPACT_ATOMS: atom_id res chain seq x y z
N MET A 1 -18.16 23.48 -53.59
CA MET A 1 -18.89 22.18 -53.60
C MET A 1 -18.09 21.22 -52.74
N ASP A 2 -18.65 20.84 -51.59
CA ASP A 2 -18.07 19.97 -50.58
C ASP A 2 -17.77 18.56 -51.13
N GLN A 3 -16.50 18.20 -51.27
CA GLN A 3 -16.04 16.83 -51.58
C GLN A 3 -15.86 15.97 -50.31
N SER A 4 -16.34 16.44 -49.15
CA SER A 4 -16.15 15.79 -47.84
C SER A 4 -17.26 14.79 -47.48
N ILE A 5 -18.36 14.73 -48.24
CA ILE A 5 -19.60 14.05 -47.84
C ILE A 5 -19.63 12.54 -48.22
N ASP A 6 -18.84 12.09 -49.21
CA ASP A 6 -18.98 10.73 -49.80
C ASP A 6 -18.05 9.63 -49.26
N LYS A 7 -17.14 9.89 -48.30
CA LYS A 7 -16.27 8.84 -47.72
C LYS A 7 -16.96 7.96 -46.65
N LYS A 8 -18.09 8.41 -46.12
CA LYS A 8 -18.85 7.74 -45.06
C LYS A 8 -19.42 6.36 -45.46
N PRO A 9 -20.03 6.17 -46.66
CA PRO A 9 -20.52 4.85 -47.08
C PRO A 9 -19.40 3.81 -47.29
N GLU A 10 -18.22 4.23 -47.73
CA GLU A 10 -17.08 3.35 -47.99
C GLU A 10 -16.50 2.77 -46.68
N LEU A 11 -16.40 3.60 -45.64
CA LEU A 11 -15.97 3.17 -44.30
C LEU A 11 -16.93 2.13 -43.69
N ILE A 12 -18.25 2.33 -43.83
CA ILE A 12 -19.27 1.41 -43.30
C ILE A 12 -19.23 0.07 -44.07
N GLY A 13 -19.04 0.11 -45.38
CA GLY A 13 -18.88 -1.08 -46.22
C GLY A 13 -17.66 -1.90 -45.81
N ASN A 14 -16.51 -1.25 -45.63
CA ASN A 14 -15.26 -1.88 -45.22
C ASN A 14 -15.34 -2.48 -43.82
N LEU A 15 -16.01 -1.82 -42.88
CA LEU A 15 -16.29 -2.36 -41.54
C LEU A 15 -17.18 -3.61 -41.59
N ARG A 16 -18.21 -3.62 -42.44
CA ARG A 16 -19.08 -4.78 -42.61
C ARG A 16 -18.31 -5.99 -43.16
N ILE A 17 -17.44 -5.78 -44.15
CA ILE A 17 -16.58 -6.85 -44.70
C ILE A 17 -15.65 -7.40 -43.62
N PHE A 18 -15.00 -6.52 -42.86
CA PHE A 18 -14.10 -6.89 -41.78
C PHE A 18 -14.80 -7.73 -40.69
N PHE A 19 -15.98 -7.30 -40.25
CA PHE A 19 -16.78 -8.03 -39.25
C PHE A 19 -17.18 -9.43 -39.75
N ASN A 20 -17.57 -9.55 -41.03
CA ASN A 20 -17.98 -10.84 -41.59
C ASN A 20 -16.80 -11.81 -41.74
N GLN A 21 -15.65 -11.30 -42.18
CA GLN A 21 -14.41 -12.10 -42.33
C GLN A 21 -13.85 -12.58 -40.99
N ASN A 22 -13.98 -11.77 -39.93
CA ASN A 22 -13.37 -12.04 -38.62
C ASN A 22 -14.38 -12.45 -37.53
N LYS A 23 -15.63 -12.76 -37.89
CA LYS A 23 -16.75 -12.99 -36.95
C LYS A 23 -16.41 -13.90 -35.77
N LYS A 24 -15.72 -15.03 -36.01
CA LYS A 24 -15.31 -15.96 -34.94
C LYS A 24 -14.30 -15.34 -33.97
N LYS A 25 -13.29 -14.62 -34.47
CA LYS A 25 -12.29 -13.93 -33.65
C LYS A 25 -12.93 -12.83 -32.79
N ILE A 26 -13.87 -12.08 -33.37
CA ILE A 26 -14.62 -11.03 -32.67
C ILE A 26 -15.45 -11.61 -31.51
N ILE A 27 -16.15 -12.73 -31.75
CA ILE A 27 -16.89 -13.43 -30.69
C ILE A 27 -15.95 -13.93 -29.58
N ILE A 28 -14.80 -14.50 -29.93
CA ILE A 28 -13.79 -14.95 -28.95
C ILE A 28 -13.27 -13.79 -28.11
N ILE A 29 -12.94 -12.65 -28.74
CA ILE A 29 -12.49 -11.44 -28.04
C ILE A 29 -13.58 -10.96 -27.08
N PHE A 30 -14.84 -10.93 -27.53
CA PHE A 30 -15.96 -10.49 -26.69
C PHE A 30 -16.16 -11.40 -25.47
N ILE A 31 -16.11 -12.72 -25.67
CA ILE A 31 -16.18 -13.70 -24.57
C ILE A 31 -15.00 -13.54 -23.61
N SER A 32 -13.79 -13.35 -24.14
CA SER A 32 -12.60 -13.11 -23.32
C SER A 32 -12.75 -11.87 -22.45
N ILE A 33 -13.31 -10.78 -22.98
CA ILE A 33 -13.58 -9.55 -22.21
C ILE A 33 -14.56 -9.83 -21.06
N ILE A 34 -15.64 -10.57 -21.32
CA ILE A 34 -16.61 -10.94 -20.27
C ILE A 34 -15.93 -11.75 -19.15
N ILE A 35 -15.09 -12.72 -19.52
CA ILE A 35 -14.35 -13.54 -18.54
C ILE A 35 -13.41 -12.68 -17.71
N ILE A 36 -12.67 -11.76 -18.34
CA ILE A 36 -11.76 -10.83 -17.64
C ILE A 36 -12.53 -9.94 -16.65
N LEU A 37 -13.70 -9.41 -17.05
CA LEU A 37 -14.53 -8.59 -16.17
C LEU A 37 -15.06 -9.39 -14.97
N ALA A 38 -15.54 -10.63 -15.19
CA ALA A 38 -16.00 -11.50 -14.11
C ALA A 38 -14.87 -11.87 -13.13
N ALA A 39 -13.67 -12.16 -13.65
CA ALA A 39 -12.49 -12.42 -12.85
C ALA A 39 -12.07 -11.17 -12.03
N ALA A 40 -12.09 -9.98 -12.64
CA ALA A 40 -11.77 -8.74 -11.95
C ALA A 40 -12.77 -8.43 -10.81
N PHE A 41 -14.07 -8.65 -11.04
CA PHE A 41 -15.11 -8.44 -10.03
C PHE A 41 -14.96 -9.38 -8.83
N THR A 42 -14.77 -10.68 -9.09
CA THR A 42 -14.58 -11.69 -8.03
C THR A 42 -13.29 -11.45 -7.25
N TRP A 43 -12.22 -11.03 -7.92
CA TRP A 43 -10.99 -10.60 -7.26
C TRP A 43 -11.21 -9.42 -6.32
N ASN A 44 -11.91 -8.38 -6.79
CA ASN A 44 -12.20 -7.18 -5.99
C ASN A 44 -12.99 -7.52 -4.72
N GLU A 45 -14.03 -8.35 -4.85
CA GLU A 45 -14.85 -8.79 -3.72
C GLU A 45 -14.04 -9.57 -2.67
N ASN A 46 -13.11 -10.42 -3.11
CA ASN A 46 -12.22 -11.14 -2.21
C ASN A 46 -11.27 -10.19 -1.45
N GLN A 47 -10.77 -9.13 -2.12
CA GLN A 47 -9.95 -8.12 -1.45
C GLN A 47 -10.75 -7.31 -0.43
N ASN A 48 -12.00 -6.96 -0.75
CA ASN A 48 -12.89 -6.26 0.18
C ASN A 48 -13.13 -7.07 1.45
N LYS A 49 -13.39 -8.38 1.32
CA LYS A 49 -13.56 -9.28 2.48
C LYS A 49 -12.30 -9.38 3.33
N LYS A 50 -11.12 -9.45 2.72
CA LYS A 50 -9.84 -9.42 3.45
C LYS A 50 -9.67 -8.10 4.21
N ASN A 51 -9.97 -6.97 3.57
CA ASN A 51 -9.87 -5.65 4.22
C ASN A 51 -10.85 -5.51 5.39
N LEU A 52 -12.07 -6.03 5.26
CA LEU A 52 -13.06 -6.06 6.33
C LEU A 52 -12.56 -6.88 7.53
N LEU A 53 -12.00 -8.06 7.29
CA LEU A 53 -11.47 -8.89 8.37
C LEU A 53 -10.28 -8.22 9.09
N ILE A 54 -9.41 -7.54 8.36
CA ILE A 54 -8.30 -6.79 8.96
C ILE A 54 -8.80 -5.55 9.73
N SER A 55 -9.84 -4.87 9.25
CA SER A 55 -10.43 -3.74 9.96
C SER A 55 -11.08 -4.17 11.28
N GLU A 56 -11.82 -5.29 11.28
CA GLU A 56 -12.39 -5.90 12.49
C GLU A 56 -11.31 -6.27 13.52
N LYS A 57 -10.20 -6.87 13.06
CA LYS A 57 -9.04 -7.14 13.92
C LYS A 57 -8.47 -5.86 14.52
N TYR A 58 -8.35 -4.79 13.73
CA TYR A 58 -7.82 -3.51 14.19
C TYR A 58 -8.71 -2.90 15.27
N ILE A 59 -10.03 -2.88 15.06
CA ILE A 59 -11.00 -2.40 16.05
C ILE A 59 -10.94 -3.24 17.33
N LYS A 60 -10.89 -4.57 17.19
CA LYS A 60 -10.77 -5.49 18.34
C LYS A 60 -9.48 -5.27 19.12
N ALA A 61 -8.36 -5.06 18.44
CA ALA A 61 -7.07 -4.74 19.07
C ALA A 61 -7.17 -3.44 19.89
N GLY A 62 -7.80 -2.40 19.33
CA GLY A 62 -8.04 -1.14 20.01
C GLY A 62 -8.93 -1.30 21.25
N PHE A 63 -10.02 -2.07 21.15
CA PHE A 63 -10.90 -2.37 22.27
C PHE A 63 -10.17 -3.10 23.41
N LEU A 64 -9.41 -4.15 23.09
CA LEU A 64 -8.58 -4.89 24.06
C LEU A 64 -7.55 -3.98 24.73
N LEU A 65 -6.93 -3.09 23.96
CA LEU A 65 -5.95 -2.14 24.47
C LEU A 65 -6.58 -1.16 25.47
N SER A 66 -7.78 -0.66 25.18
CA SER A 66 -8.56 0.19 26.09
C SER A 66 -8.94 -0.53 27.38
N ASN A 67 -9.14 -1.85 27.34
CA ASN A 67 -9.38 -2.69 28.52
C ASN A 67 -8.09 -3.12 29.24
N ASN A 68 -6.95 -2.51 28.89
CA ASN A 68 -5.62 -2.82 29.44
C ASN A 68 -5.15 -4.26 29.17
N GLU A 69 -5.75 -4.98 28.22
CA GLU A 69 -5.36 -6.31 27.77
C GLU A 69 -4.22 -6.25 26.74
N LYS A 70 -3.10 -5.62 27.12
CA LYS A 70 -1.99 -5.27 26.21
C LYS A 70 -1.42 -6.45 25.42
N LYS A 71 -1.29 -7.63 26.04
CA LYS A 71 -0.75 -8.83 25.38
C LYS A 71 -1.69 -9.34 24.28
N SER A 72 -2.99 -9.35 24.56
CA SER A 72 -4.02 -9.74 23.58
C SER A 72 -4.09 -8.74 22.44
N ALA A 73 -4.09 -7.44 22.74
CA ALA A 73 -4.07 -6.38 21.74
C ALA A 73 -2.83 -6.48 20.83
N LEU A 74 -1.64 -6.67 21.42
CA LEU A 74 -0.40 -6.84 20.67
C LEU A 74 -0.49 -7.98 19.66
N LYS A 75 -1.03 -9.14 20.04
CA LYS A 75 -1.19 -10.27 19.13
C LYS A 75 -1.99 -9.88 17.87
N TYR A 76 -3.09 -9.15 18.03
CA TYR A 76 -3.86 -8.67 16.88
C TYR A 76 -3.10 -7.65 16.04
N TYR A 77 -2.37 -6.72 16.64
CA TYR A 77 -1.54 -5.77 15.88
C TYR A 77 -0.40 -6.47 15.11
N GLU A 78 0.25 -7.48 15.70
CA GLU A 78 1.24 -8.30 15.01
C GLU A 78 0.62 -9.06 13.82
N GLU A 79 -0.57 -9.66 14.00
CA GLU A 79 -1.32 -10.30 12.91
C GLU A 79 -1.67 -9.32 11.77
N ILE A 80 -2.00 -8.08 12.11
CA ILE A 80 -2.31 -7.04 11.13
C ILE A 80 -1.05 -6.68 10.33
N ILE A 81 0.10 -6.49 10.97
CA ILE A 81 1.37 -6.21 10.28
C ILE A 81 1.74 -7.37 9.34
N LEU A 82 1.63 -8.62 9.82
CA LEU A 82 1.92 -9.81 9.01
C LEU A 82 0.96 -10.01 7.84
N SER A 83 -0.25 -9.44 7.92
CA SER A 83 -1.20 -9.46 6.80
C SER A 83 -0.78 -8.58 5.62
N ARG A 84 0.23 -7.72 5.80
CA ARG A 84 0.76 -6.80 4.77
C ARG A 84 -0.30 -5.86 4.18
N ASN A 85 -1.39 -5.61 4.91
CA ASN A 85 -2.36 -4.60 4.54
C ASN A 85 -1.74 -3.21 4.72
N LYS A 86 -1.54 -2.45 3.63
CA LYS A 86 -0.86 -1.14 3.64
C LYS A 86 -1.37 -0.20 4.74
N PHE A 87 -2.68 0.03 4.78
CA PHE A 87 -3.28 1.00 5.67
C PHE A 87 -3.22 0.54 7.13
N TYR A 88 -3.71 -0.67 7.42
CA TYR A 88 -3.81 -1.16 8.79
C TYR A 88 -2.46 -1.58 9.38
N SER A 89 -1.49 -2.04 8.58
CA SER A 89 -0.14 -2.36 9.07
C SER A 89 0.58 -1.10 9.55
N LEU A 90 0.46 0.01 8.80
CA LEU A 90 1.01 1.30 9.20
C LEU A 90 0.38 1.80 10.50
N LEU A 91 -0.95 1.71 10.62
CA LEU A 91 -1.64 2.09 11.85
C LEU A 91 -1.26 1.20 13.04
N ALA A 92 -1.18 -0.12 12.83
CA ALA A 92 -0.79 -1.07 13.86
C ALA A 92 0.62 -0.79 14.41
N LEU A 93 1.60 -0.55 13.52
CA LEU A 93 2.95 -0.19 13.95
C LEU A 93 2.97 1.12 14.75
N ASN A 94 2.23 2.15 14.30
CA ASN A 94 2.14 3.41 15.04
C ASN A 94 1.61 3.19 16.47
N ILE A 95 0.55 2.40 16.65
CA ILE A 95 0.00 2.10 17.97
C ILE A 95 0.99 1.30 18.84
N ILE A 96 1.65 0.29 18.25
CA ILE A 96 2.67 -0.50 18.96
C ILE A 96 3.77 0.40 19.51
N LEU A 97 4.25 1.36 18.71
CA LEU A 97 5.27 2.33 19.10
C LEU A 97 4.77 3.31 20.16
N GLU A 98 3.61 3.93 19.94
CA GLU A 98 3.05 4.96 20.82
C GLU A 98 2.74 4.40 22.22
N LYS A 99 2.20 3.18 22.27
CA LYS A 99 1.82 2.53 23.53
C LYS A 99 2.92 1.65 24.13
N ASN A 100 4.11 1.62 23.52
CA ASN A 100 5.26 0.81 23.92
C ASN A 100 4.87 -0.66 24.17
N LEU A 101 4.12 -1.28 23.24
CA LEU A 101 3.57 -2.62 23.42
C LEU A 101 4.62 -3.73 23.31
N VAL A 102 5.74 -3.44 22.65
CA VAL A 102 6.85 -4.39 22.43
C VAL A 102 8.12 -3.82 23.03
N LYS A 103 8.83 -4.63 23.83
CA LYS A 103 10.13 -4.27 24.43
C LYS A 103 11.34 -4.73 23.63
N GLN A 104 11.15 -5.71 22.74
CA GLN A 104 12.22 -6.27 21.92
C GLN A 104 12.42 -5.39 20.68
N LYS A 105 13.55 -4.69 20.60
CA LYS A 105 13.83 -3.76 19.50
C LYS A 105 13.91 -4.43 18.14
N GLU A 106 14.39 -5.67 18.11
CA GLU A 106 14.54 -6.49 16.91
C GLU A 106 13.20 -6.72 16.23
N LYS A 107 12.13 -6.91 17.02
CA LYS A 107 10.76 -7.06 16.49
C LYS A 107 10.26 -5.77 15.84
N ILE A 108 10.54 -4.62 16.45
CA ILE A 108 10.12 -3.33 15.89
C ILE A 108 10.84 -3.06 14.56
N PHE A 109 12.13 -3.36 14.47
CA PHE A 109 12.87 -3.26 13.20
C PHE A 109 12.29 -4.17 12.13
N LEU A 110 11.97 -5.42 12.47
CA LEU A 110 11.28 -6.33 11.54
C LEU A 110 9.93 -5.75 11.06
N TYR A 111 9.18 -5.07 11.92
CA TYR A 111 7.94 -4.42 11.50
C TYR A 111 8.17 -3.27 10.54
N PHE A 112 9.20 -2.45 10.77
CA PHE A 112 9.59 -1.42 9.80
C PHE A 112 9.98 -2.04 8.45
N ASP A 113 10.79 -3.10 8.45
CA ASP A 113 11.21 -3.79 7.22
C ASP A 113 10.01 -4.33 6.43
N LEU A 114 9.05 -4.96 7.13
CA LEU A 114 7.82 -5.47 6.51
C LEU A 114 6.98 -4.35 5.87
N LEU A 115 6.98 -3.15 6.46
CA LEU A 115 6.28 -1.99 5.91
C LEU A 115 7.01 -1.43 4.68
N GLU A 116 8.34 -1.36 4.70
CA GLU A 116 9.14 -0.88 3.55
C GLU A 116 8.98 -1.74 2.30
N GLU A 117 8.69 -3.04 2.46
CA GLU A 117 8.39 -3.94 1.35
C GLU A 117 7.01 -3.68 0.70
N LEU A 118 6.16 -2.85 1.31
CA LEU A 118 4.84 -2.52 0.76
C LEU A 118 4.93 -1.34 -0.20
N ASN A 119 4.18 -1.41 -1.30
CA ASN A 119 4.17 -0.36 -2.32
C ASN A 119 3.41 0.90 -1.84
N PHE A 120 4.00 1.72 -0.97
CA PHE A 120 3.47 3.01 -0.54
C PHE A 120 3.88 4.15 -1.50
N SER A 121 3.27 5.32 -1.31
CA SER A 121 3.77 6.54 -1.95
C SER A 121 5.14 6.89 -1.39
N GLU A 122 5.95 7.59 -2.19
CA GLU A 122 7.29 8.07 -1.79
C GLU A 122 7.23 8.83 -0.46
N GLU A 123 6.29 9.77 -0.32
CA GLU A 123 6.08 10.51 0.94
C GLU A 123 5.81 9.60 2.15
N THR A 124 5.04 8.52 1.97
CA THR A 124 4.76 7.60 3.08
C THR A 124 5.99 6.75 3.41
N ASN A 125 6.74 6.31 2.40
CA ASN A 125 8.01 5.61 2.62
C ASN A 125 9.02 6.50 3.35
N ASP A 126 9.09 7.78 3.00
CA ASP A 126 9.96 8.74 3.67
C ASP A 126 9.58 8.93 5.14
N LEU A 127 8.29 8.96 5.44
CA LEU A 127 7.80 9.03 6.82
C LEU A 127 8.13 7.75 7.60
N ILE A 128 8.02 6.58 6.97
CA ILE A 128 8.40 5.30 7.58
C ILE A 128 9.89 5.29 7.90
N LEU A 129 10.74 5.70 6.96
CA LEU A 129 12.19 5.82 7.15
C LEU A 129 12.54 6.82 8.25
N LEU A 130 11.88 7.99 8.28
CA LEU A 130 12.06 8.98 9.33
C LEU A 130 11.77 8.39 10.72
N LYS A 131 10.62 7.72 10.87
CA LYS A 131 10.23 7.07 12.13
C LYS A 131 11.20 5.94 12.52
N LYS A 132 11.68 5.16 11.55
CA LYS A 132 12.69 4.11 11.77
C LYS A 132 14.01 4.69 12.25
N ALA A 133 14.46 5.79 11.64
CA ALA A 133 15.67 6.50 12.05
C ALA A 133 15.57 7.01 13.49
N LEU A 134 14.44 7.63 13.83
CA LEU A 134 14.16 8.06 15.20
C LEU A 134 14.14 6.89 16.18
N TYR A 135 13.61 5.74 15.76
CA TYR A 135 13.65 4.54 16.58
C TYR A 135 15.07 4.00 16.78
N TYR A 136 15.92 3.99 15.76
CA TYR A 136 17.34 3.65 15.90
C TYR A 136 18.06 4.55 16.91
N ILE A 137 17.84 5.87 16.82
CA ILE A 137 18.43 6.84 17.75
C ILE A 137 17.95 6.57 19.18
N ARG A 138 16.65 6.32 19.37
CA ARG A 138 16.07 5.98 20.68
C ARG A 138 16.68 4.72 21.31
N GLU A 139 17.00 3.72 20.49
CA GLU A 139 17.61 2.47 20.93
C GLU A 139 19.15 2.54 21.06
N GLY A 140 19.73 3.74 20.91
CA GLY A 140 21.17 4.00 21.07
C GLY A 140 22.02 3.76 19.82
N ASN A 141 21.43 3.37 18.69
CA ASN A 141 22.15 3.23 17.42
C ASN A 141 22.07 4.54 16.62
N ILE A 142 22.81 5.54 17.10
CA ILE A 142 22.77 6.91 16.57
C ILE A 142 23.31 6.97 15.14
N ASP A 143 24.38 6.23 14.83
CA ASP A 143 25.02 6.29 13.52
C ASP A 143 24.10 5.79 12.40
N THR A 144 23.46 4.63 12.60
CA THR A 144 22.47 4.10 11.64
C THR A 144 21.28 5.04 11.48
N GLY A 145 20.76 5.58 12.59
CA GLY A 145 19.68 6.56 12.53
C GLY A 145 20.07 7.82 11.75
N LYS A 146 21.22 8.43 12.05
CA LYS A 146 21.73 9.62 11.35
C LYS A 146 22.02 9.33 9.87
N GLN A 147 22.43 8.11 9.51
CA GLN A 147 22.59 7.73 8.10
C GLN A 147 21.26 7.77 7.34
N ILE A 148 20.20 7.15 7.88
CA ILE A 148 18.87 7.18 7.24
C ILE A 148 18.36 8.63 7.10
N LEU A 149 18.58 9.47 8.13
CA LEU A 149 18.22 10.89 8.06
C LEU A 149 19.00 11.64 6.96
N LYS A 150 20.29 11.36 6.79
CA LYS A 150 21.10 11.94 5.71
C LYS A 150 20.57 11.55 4.34
N ASP A 151 20.15 10.29 4.16
CA ASP A 151 19.57 9.83 2.90
C ASP A 151 18.27 10.59 2.57
N LEU A 152 17.41 10.84 3.57
CA LEU A 152 16.20 11.67 3.42
C LEU A 152 16.54 13.12 3.01
N ILE A 153 17.62 13.68 3.54
CA ILE A 153 18.09 15.03 3.22
C ILE A 153 18.61 15.10 1.79
N GLN A 154 19.46 14.14 1.41
CA GLN A 154 20.10 14.10 0.08
C GLN A 154 19.10 13.99 -1.05
N LYS A 155 18.00 13.25 -0.84
CA LYS A 155 16.93 13.11 -1.84
C LYS A 155 15.90 14.23 -1.83
N GLU A 156 16.11 15.30 -1.06
CA GLU A 156 15.18 16.43 -0.96
C GLU A 156 13.76 16.00 -0.52
N SER A 157 13.67 15.06 0.42
CA SER A 157 12.40 14.59 0.97
C SER A 157 11.58 15.74 1.56
N LYS A 158 10.24 15.60 1.59
CA LYS A 158 9.34 16.50 2.34
C LYS A 158 9.72 16.63 3.82
N PHE A 159 10.40 15.64 4.39
CA PHE A 159 10.86 15.63 5.78
C PHE A 159 12.31 16.13 5.96
N LYS A 160 12.95 16.66 4.92
CA LYS A 160 14.34 17.16 4.96
C LYS A 160 14.58 18.13 6.11
N SER A 161 13.72 19.12 6.29
CA SER A 161 13.87 20.13 7.35
C SER A 161 13.82 19.51 8.75
N LEU A 162 12.92 18.55 8.98
CA LEU A 162 12.86 17.80 10.23
C LEU A 162 14.12 16.97 10.43
N ALA A 163 14.56 16.24 9.40
CA ALA A 163 15.75 15.40 9.44
C ALA A 163 17.02 16.23 9.76
N GLN A 164 17.14 17.43 9.17
CA GLN A 164 18.23 18.37 9.47
C GLN A 164 18.20 18.84 10.94
N GLY A 165 17.02 19.16 11.45
CA GLY A 165 16.83 19.54 12.86
C GLY A 165 17.32 18.45 13.81
N ILE A 166 16.89 17.20 13.56
CA ILE A 166 17.25 16.04 14.39
C ILE A 166 18.75 15.74 14.36
N ILE A 167 19.44 15.92 13.23
CA ILE A 167 20.90 15.68 13.14
C ILE A 167 21.70 16.73 13.90
N SER A 168 21.17 17.96 13.96
CA SER A 168 21.85 19.13 14.52
C SER A 168 21.71 19.24 16.05
N GLU A 169 20.78 18.50 16.65
CA GLU A 169 20.74 18.23 18.10
C GLU A 169 21.82 17.21 18.52
#